data_AF-A0A932U548-F1
#
_entry.id   AF-A0A932U548-F1
#
_cell.length_a   1.000
_cell.length_b   1.000
_cell.length_c   1.000
_cell.angle_alpha   90.00
_cell.angle_beta   90.00
_cell.angle_gamma   90.00
#
_symmetry.space_group_name_H-M   'P 1'
#
loop_
_entity.id
_entity.type
_entity.pdbx_description
1 polymer ?
#
loop_
_entity_poly.entity_id
_entity_poly.type
_entity_poly.pdbx_seq_one_letter_code
_entity_poly.pdbx_strand_id
1 'polypeptide(L)'
;MNFSTIATGPTIEEIDKSFRRQFNNTLNNMRQQYAPVLDAMPTLDLAAPVADNLSVVLGHIWQADLSRVFVIIDEYDNFANQLVTGHKDLLYQQLVAEDSFFKSFFKTLKEGRETGAIANVFMTGVLPILIDELA
;
A
#
# COMPACT_ATOMS: atom_id res chain seq x y z
N MET A 1 0.41 -7.32 -2.79
CA MET A 1 -0.17 -6.70 -1.59
C MET A 1 -1.63 -7.10 -1.54
N ASN A 2 -2.02 -7.89 -0.54
CA ASN A 2 -3.37 -8.46 -0.46
C ASN A 2 -4.20 -7.74 0.62
N PHE A 3 -5.27 -7.08 0.22
CA PHE A 3 -6.11 -6.24 1.08
C PHE A 3 -7.13 -7.04 1.91
N SER A 4 -7.44 -8.30 1.54
CA SER A 4 -8.34 -9.17 2.33
C SER A 4 -7.86 -9.46 3.75
N THR A 5 -6.60 -9.17 4.05
CA THR A 5 -5.97 -9.36 5.36
C THR A 5 -6.02 -8.11 6.24
N ILE A 6 -6.50 -6.98 5.73
CA ILE A 6 -6.64 -5.73 6.47
C ILE A 6 -7.94 -5.79 7.27
N ALA A 7 -7.84 -5.67 8.60
CA ALA A 7 -9.00 -5.63 9.45
C ALA A 7 -9.71 -4.27 9.34
N THR A 8 -11.01 -4.27 9.03
CA THR A 8 -11.86 -3.08 9.11
C THR A 8 -12.32 -2.86 10.56
N GLY A 9 -11.47 -2.25 11.38
CA GLY A 9 -11.79 -1.90 12.77
C GLY A 9 -12.93 -0.86 12.90
N PRO A 10 -13.35 -0.53 14.13
CA PRO A 10 -14.28 0.56 14.43
C PRO A 10 -13.74 1.97 14.12
N THR A 11 -12.41 2.18 14.06
CA THR A 11 -11.81 3.51 13.82
C THR A 11 -10.78 3.48 12.70
N ILE A 12 -10.48 4.66 12.13
CA ILE A 12 -9.49 4.80 11.05
C ILE A 12 -8.08 4.46 11.54
N GLU A 13 -7.77 4.74 12.81
CA GLU A 13 -6.48 4.41 13.43
C GLU A 13 -6.27 2.91 13.55
N GLU A 14 -7.33 2.14 13.83
CA GLU A 14 -7.23 0.68 13.86
C GLU A 14 -7.05 0.08 12.46
N ILE A 15 -7.70 0.68 11.45
CA ILE A 15 -7.49 0.29 10.05
C ILE A 15 -6.05 0.62 9.63
N ASP A 16 -5.54 1.82 9.91
CA ASP A 16 -4.15 2.22 9.64
C ASP A 16 -3.16 1.29 10.37
N LYS A 17 -3.42 0.96 11.64
CA LYS A 17 -2.60 0.00 12.38
C LYS A 17 -2.58 -1.38 11.73
N SER A 18 -3.72 -1.89 11.26
CA SER A 18 -3.77 -3.16 10.54
C SER A 18 -3.04 -3.08 9.19
N PHE A 19 -3.18 -1.96 8.48
CA PHE A 19 -2.53 -1.67 7.21
C PHE A 19 -1.00 -1.66 7.35
N ARG A 20 -0.48 -0.90 8.31
CA ARG A 20 0.95 -0.84 8.66
C ARG A 20 1.49 -2.20 9.02
N ARG A 21 0.84 -2.90 9.95
CA ARG A 21 1.25 -4.25 10.37
C ARG A 21 1.36 -5.17 9.16
N GLN A 22 0.37 -5.18 8.28
CA GLN A 22 0.35 -6.11 7.16
C GLN A 22 1.41 -5.77 6.11
N PHE A 23 1.46 -4.52 5.66
CA PHE A 23 2.31 -4.16 4.53
C PHE A 23 3.75 -3.87 4.93
N ASN A 24 4.02 -3.30 6.12
CA ASN A 24 5.41 -3.17 6.58
C ASN A 24 6.04 -4.54 6.80
N ASN A 25 5.29 -5.52 7.32
CA ASN A 25 5.76 -6.90 7.41
C ASN A 25 6.01 -7.50 6.02
N THR A 26 5.13 -7.24 5.05
CA THR A 26 5.32 -7.71 3.67
C THR A 26 6.60 -7.13 3.06
N LEU A 27 6.85 -5.83 3.21
CA LEU A 27 8.06 -5.16 2.72
C LEU A 27 9.33 -5.67 3.42
N ASN A 28 9.26 -5.87 4.74
CA ASN A 28 10.38 -6.42 5.50
C ASN A 28 10.68 -7.89 5.13
N ASN A 29 9.65 -8.69 4.90
CA ASN A 29 9.80 -10.06 4.40
C ASN A 29 10.43 -10.08 3.01
N MET A 30 10.06 -9.14 2.13
CA MET A 30 10.69 -8.98 0.82
C MET A 30 12.19 -8.70 0.96
N ARG A 31 12.59 -7.78 1.86
CA ARG A 31 14.00 -7.50 2.16
C ARG A 31 14.76 -8.76 2.57
N GLN A 32 14.16 -9.61 3.40
CA GLN A 32 14.79 -10.85 3.86
C GLN A 32 14.84 -11.92 2.76
N GLN A 33 13.74 -12.10 2.02
CA GLN A 33 13.63 -13.11 0.97
C GLN A 33 14.57 -12.83 -0.20
N TYR A 34 14.78 -11.55 -0.53
CA TYR A 34 15.69 -11.10 -1.59
C TYR A 34 16.97 -10.47 -1.02
N ALA A 35 17.43 -10.93 0.15
CA ALA A 35 18.62 -10.41 0.82
C ALA A 35 19.87 -10.31 -0.09
N PRO A 36 20.17 -11.25 -1.01
CA PRO A 36 21.33 -11.09 -1.91
C PRO A 36 21.34 -9.82 -2.77
N VAL A 37 20.18 -9.17 -2.92
CA VAL A 37 20.00 -7.95 -3.72
C VAL A 37 19.58 -6.75 -2.84
N LEU A 38 19.02 -6.99 -1.65
CA LEU A 38 18.44 -5.97 -0.78
C LEU A 38 19.13 -5.87 0.61
N ASP A 39 20.25 -6.54 0.84
CA ASP A 39 20.94 -6.51 2.14
C ASP A 39 21.40 -5.11 2.56
N ALA A 40 21.87 -4.33 1.59
CA ALA A 40 22.29 -2.94 1.71
C ALA A 40 21.13 -1.97 1.89
N MET A 41 19.87 -2.42 1.72
CA MET A 41 18.70 -1.59 1.97
C MET A 41 18.59 -1.27 3.47
N PRO A 42 18.30 0.00 3.85
CA PRO A 42 18.06 0.37 5.23
C PRO A 42 16.98 -0.49 5.89
N THR A 43 17.12 -0.72 7.19
CA THR A 43 16.07 -1.38 7.97
C THR A 43 14.81 -0.53 8.00
N LEU A 44 13.66 -1.16 7.82
CA LEU A 44 12.36 -0.50 7.85
C LEU A 44 11.87 -0.32 9.28
N ASP A 45 11.29 0.82 9.59
CA ASP A 45 10.53 1.02 10.84
C ASP A 45 9.13 0.44 10.65
N LEU A 46 8.84 -0.70 11.30
CA LEU A 46 7.56 -1.38 11.13
C LEU A 46 6.36 -0.61 11.71
N ALA A 47 6.59 0.43 12.53
CA ALA A 47 5.55 1.32 13.03
C ALA A 47 5.30 2.54 12.11
N ALA A 48 6.24 2.86 11.22
CA ALA A 48 6.12 3.99 10.30
C ALA A 48 4.99 3.80 9.27
N PRO A 49 4.53 4.89 8.62
CA PRO A 49 3.56 4.80 7.53
C PRO A 49 4.08 3.87 6.44
N VAL A 50 3.17 3.09 5.83
CA VAL A 50 3.55 2.19 4.74
C VAL A 50 4.10 2.96 3.54
N ALA A 51 3.58 4.16 3.28
CA ALA A 51 4.08 5.06 2.26
C ALA A 51 5.58 5.37 2.45
N ASP A 52 6.00 5.67 3.68
CA ASP A 52 7.40 6.00 3.98
C ASP A 52 8.31 4.80 3.74
N ASN A 53 7.94 3.62 4.26
CA ASN A 53 8.71 2.40 4.05
C ASN A 53 8.74 1.96 2.58
N LEU A 54 7.63 2.13 1.86
CA LEU A 54 7.57 1.86 0.44
C LEU A 54 8.49 2.81 -0.34
N SER A 55 8.54 4.10 0.03
CA SER A 55 9.48 5.06 -0.55
C SER A 55 10.94 4.65 -0.31
N VAL A 56 11.28 4.15 0.88
CA VAL A 56 12.63 3.63 1.17
C VAL A 56 12.97 2.46 0.24
N VAL A 57 12.04 1.51 0.08
CA VAL A 57 12.22 0.34 -0.77
C VAL A 57 12.41 0.72 -2.24
N LEU A 58 11.52 1.56 -2.77
CA LEU A 58 11.55 1.99 -4.16
C LEU A 58 12.76 2.89 -4.45
N GLY A 59 13.11 3.76 -3.51
CA GLY A 59 14.31 4.58 -3.57
C GLY A 59 15.57 3.71 -3.66
N HIS A 60 15.66 2.66 -2.85
CA HIS A 60 16.79 1.73 -2.92
C HIS A 60 16.85 0.98 -4.26
N ILE A 61 15.72 0.47 -4.75
CA ILE A 61 15.61 -0.19 -6.06
C ILE A 61 16.14 0.72 -7.17
N TRP A 62 15.76 1.99 -7.15
CA TRP A 62 16.20 2.97 -8.14
C TRP A 62 17.69 3.35 -7.99
N GLN A 63 18.13 3.66 -6.77
CA GLN A 63 19.51 4.11 -6.51
C GLN A 63 20.56 3.03 -6.78
N ALA A 64 20.23 1.77 -6.50
CA ALA A 64 21.12 0.64 -6.73
C ALA A 64 20.99 0.04 -8.14
N ASP A 65 20.25 0.70 -9.05
CA ASP A 65 20.00 0.26 -10.43
C ASP A 65 19.49 -1.20 -10.51
N LEU A 66 18.58 -1.54 -9.60
CA LEU A 66 18.00 -2.88 -9.52
C LEU A 66 16.90 -3.06 -10.57
N SER A 67 16.56 -4.33 -10.83
CA SER A 67 15.41 -4.65 -11.67
C SER A 67 14.13 -4.02 -11.12
N ARG A 68 13.41 -3.33 -11.99
CA ARG A 68 12.14 -2.68 -11.65
C ARG A 68 11.14 -3.70 -11.10
N VAL A 69 10.37 -3.29 -10.10
CA VAL A 69 9.39 -4.18 -9.48
C VAL A 69 8.03 -4.09 -10.15
N PHE A 70 7.29 -5.20 -10.10
CA PHE A 70 5.86 -5.21 -10.40
C PHE A 70 5.09 -5.23 -9.09
N VAL A 71 4.09 -4.35 -8.95
CA VAL A 71 3.23 -4.33 -7.78
C VAL A 71 1.88 -4.90 -8.17
N ILE A 72 1.45 -5.94 -7.46
CA ILE A 72 0.09 -6.48 -7.57
C ILE A 72 -0.65 -6.08 -6.31
N ILE A 73 -1.79 -5.43 -6.46
CA ILE A 73 -2.73 -5.09 -5.40
C ILE A 73 -3.96 -5.95 -5.62
N ASP A 74 -4.33 -6.73 -4.62
CA ASP A 74 -5.44 -7.67 -4.70
C ASP A 74 -6.46 -7.40 -3.59
N GLU A 75 -7.73 -7.70 -3.87
CA GLU A 75 -8.86 -7.57 -2.93
C GLU A 75 -9.11 -6.13 -2.39
N TYR A 76 -8.63 -5.11 -3.11
CA TYR A 76 -8.77 -3.70 -2.72
C TYR A 76 -10.25 -3.27 -2.68
N ASP A 77 -10.99 -3.66 -3.70
CA ASP A 77 -12.42 -3.44 -3.86
C ASP A 77 -13.22 -4.13 -2.75
N ASN A 78 -12.89 -5.37 -2.39
CA ASN A 78 -13.53 -6.09 -1.31
C ASN A 78 -13.29 -5.38 0.03
N PHE A 79 -12.07 -4.92 0.28
CA PHE A 79 -11.76 -4.10 1.45
C PHE A 79 -12.58 -2.80 1.49
N ALA A 80 -12.69 -2.07 0.38
CA ALA A 80 -13.53 -0.88 0.29
C ALA A 80 -15.01 -1.21 0.53
N ASN A 81 -15.51 -2.29 -0.08
CA ASN A 81 -16.89 -2.75 0.05
C ASN A 81 -17.24 -3.13 1.48
N GLN A 82 -16.32 -3.73 2.26
CA GLN A 82 -16.55 -4.03 3.68
C GLN A 82 -16.83 -2.79 4.53
N LEU A 83 -16.26 -1.63 4.18
CA LEU A 83 -16.56 -0.37 4.84
C LEU A 83 -17.95 0.14 4.47
N VAL A 84 -18.30 0.07 3.18
CA VAL A 84 -19.61 0.52 2.68
C VAL A 84 -20.75 -0.37 3.19
N THR A 85 -20.65 -1.69 3.01
CA THR A 85 -21.69 -2.64 3.44
C THR A 85 -21.79 -2.76 4.96
N GLY A 86 -20.71 -2.45 5.68
CA GLY A 86 -20.70 -2.33 7.14
C GLY A 86 -21.37 -1.07 7.67
N HIS A 87 -21.95 -0.21 6.81
CA HIS A 87 -22.48 1.11 7.16
C HIS A 87 -21.44 2.01 7.86
N LYS A 88 -20.17 1.92 7.43
CA LYS A 88 -19.04 2.69 7.97
C LYS A 88 -18.68 3.85 7.04
N ASP A 89 -19.68 4.60 6.58
CA ASP A 89 -19.52 5.66 5.58
C ASP A 89 -18.50 6.72 6.01
N LEU A 90 -18.50 7.09 7.29
CA LEU A 90 -17.52 8.03 7.86
C LEU A 90 -16.09 7.50 7.76
N LEU A 91 -15.86 6.22 8.04
CA LEU A 91 -14.52 5.62 7.92
C LEU A 91 -14.10 5.52 6.46
N TYR A 92 -15.04 5.21 5.56
CA TYR A 92 -14.77 5.21 4.13
C TYR A 92 -14.37 6.61 3.64
N GLN A 93 -15.10 7.66 4.04
CA GLN A 93 -14.76 9.05 3.73
C GLN A 93 -13.38 9.45 4.26
N GLN A 94 -13.06 9.09 5.51
CA GLN A 94 -11.73 9.34 6.09
C GLN A 94 -10.62 8.58 5.36
N LEU A 95 -10.90 7.37 4.89
CA LEU A 95 -9.96 6.55 4.13
C LEU A 95 -9.65 7.14 2.76
N VAL A 96 -10.64 7.74 2.07
CA VAL A 96 -10.45 8.30 0.72
C VAL A 96 -10.08 9.79 0.72
N ALA A 97 -10.05 10.43 1.90
CA ALA A 97 -9.62 11.82 2.06
C ALA A 97 -8.20 12.07 1.51
N GLU A 98 -7.95 13.28 1.01
CA GLU A 98 -6.69 13.63 0.34
C GLU A 98 -5.45 13.47 1.24
N ASP A 99 -5.59 13.72 2.54
CA ASP A 99 -4.55 13.65 3.55
C ASP A 99 -4.47 12.29 4.27
N SER A 100 -5.21 11.29 3.79
CA SER A 100 -5.23 9.95 4.39
C SER A 100 -3.93 9.16 4.17
N PHE A 101 -3.64 8.23 5.09
CA PHE A 101 -2.55 7.26 4.93
C PHE A 101 -2.73 6.42 3.66
N PHE A 102 -3.98 6.18 3.27
CA PHE A 102 -4.36 5.37 2.13
C PHE A 102 -4.05 6.07 0.82
N LYS A 103 -4.45 7.34 0.68
CA LYS A 103 -4.09 8.16 -0.47
C LYS A 103 -2.58 8.34 -0.59
N SER A 104 -1.90 8.54 0.54
CA SER A 104 -0.44 8.64 0.61
C SER A 104 0.25 7.38 0.06
N PHE A 105 -0.24 6.19 0.42
CA PHE A 105 0.28 4.92 -0.12
C PHE A 105 0.16 4.82 -1.65
N PHE A 106 -0.98 5.17 -2.23
CA PHE A 106 -1.15 5.16 -3.69
C PHE A 106 -0.31 6.23 -4.39
N LYS A 107 -0.10 7.38 -3.76
CA LYS A 107 0.79 8.42 -4.28
C LYS A 107 2.23 7.90 -4.37
N THR A 108 2.73 7.22 -3.34
CA THR A 108 4.06 6.60 -3.38
C THR A 108 4.19 5.56 -4.50
N LEU A 109 3.15 4.76 -4.76
CA LEU A 109 3.15 3.84 -5.91
C LEU A 109 3.23 4.58 -7.24
N LYS A 110 2.51 5.70 -7.38
CA LYS A 110 2.55 6.54 -8.59
C LYS A 110 3.96 7.13 -8.77
N GLU A 111 4.54 7.69 -7.72
CA GLU A 111 5.92 8.23 -7.73
C GLU A 111 6.93 7.12 -8.10
N GLY A 112 6.76 5.91 -7.57
CA GLY A 112 7.55 4.74 -7.96
C GLY A 112 7.47 4.39 -9.45
N ARG A 113 6.30 4.57 -10.07
CA ARG A 113 6.12 4.41 -11.52
C ARG A 113 6.82 5.51 -12.31
N GLU A 114 6.70 6.77 -11.86
CA GLU A 114 7.27 7.94 -12.53
C GLU A 114 8.81 7.95 -12.46
N THR A 115 9.38 7.57 -11.31
CA THR A 115 10.83 7.43 -11.11
C THR A 115 11.43 6.22 -11.85
N GLY A 116 10.59 5.26 -12.24
CA GLY A 116 11.01 4.05 -12.93
C GLY A 116 11.43 2.90 -12.01
N ALA A 117 11.27 3.03 -10.69
CA ALA A 117 11.46 1.92 -9.74
C ALA A 117 10.39 0.82 -9.94
N ILE A 118 9.19 1.20 -10.35
CA ILE A 118 8.06 0.29 -10.62
C ILE A 118 7.85 0.17 -12.13
N ALA A 119 7.87 -1.06 -12.63
CA ALA A 119 7.58 -1.37 -14.03
C ALA A 119 6.08 -1.30 -14.33
N ASN A 120 5.23 -1.82 -13.45
CA ASN A 120 3.78 -1.66 -13.55
C ASN A 120 3.09 -1.93 -12.21
N VAL A 121 1.87 -1.38 -12.06
CA VAL A 121 0.95 -1.69 -10.98
C VAL A 121 -0.26 -2.40 -11.57
N PHE A 122 -0.60 -3.57 -11.04
CA PHE A 122 -1.80 -4.31 -11.39
C PHE A 122 -2.73 -4.32 -10.19
N MET A 123 -3.98 -3.96 -10.40
CA MET A 123 -5.02 -4.01 -9.37
C MET A 123 -6.04 -5.07 -9.77
N THR A 124 -6.32 -6.01 -8.87
CA THR A 124 -7.29 -7.10 -9.04
C THR A 124 -8.42 -6.96 -8.03
N GLY A 125 -9.59 -7.47 -8.41
CA GLY A 125 -10.84 -7.30 -7.67
C GLY A 125 -12.07 -7.40 -8.58
N VAL A 126 -13.25 -7.48 -7.98
CA VAL A 126 -14.52 -7.18 -8.65
C VAL A 126 -14.71 -5.66 -8.69
N LEU A 127 -15.40 -5.11 -9.71
CA LEU A 127 -15.60 -3.65 -9.78
C LEU A 127 -16.34 -3.18 -8.52
N PRO A 128 -15.74 -2.29 -7.69
CA PRO A 128 -16.50 -1.61 -6.65
C PRO A 128 -17.53 -0.70 -7.32
N ILE A 129 -18.63 -0.41 -6.62
CA ILE A 129 -19.53 0.69 -6.98
C ILE A 129 -18.64 1.90 -7.25
N LEU A 130 -18.75 2.43 -8.47
CA LEU A 130 -17.77 3.32 -9.09
C LEU A 130 -17.39 4.45 -8.14
N ILE A 131 -16.10 4.56 -7.89
CA ILE A 131 -15.46 5.85 -7.61
C ILE A 131 -15.73 6.71 -8.85
N ASP A 132 -16.87 7.39 -8.88
CA ASP A 132 -17.24 8.30 -9.96
C ASP A 132 -16.55 9.66 -9.84
N GLU A 133 -15.51 9.77 -8.99
CA GLU A 133 -14.80 11.03 -8.70
C GLU A 133 -13.27 10.85 -8.66
N LEU A 134 -12.70 10.20 -9.69
CA LEU A 134 -11.30 10.37 -10.04
C LEU A 134 -11.18 10.84 -11.49
N ALA A 135 -11.80 11.99 -11.77
CA ALA A 135 -11.52 12.88 -12.90
C ALA A 135 -10.98 14.20 -12.36
#